data_AF-A0A0R2UWI2-F1
#
_entry.id   AF-A0A0R2UWI2-F1
#
_cell.length_a   1.000
_cell.length_b   1.000
_cell.length_c   1.000
_cell.angle_alpha   90.00
_cell.angle_beta   90.00
_cell.angle_gamma   90.00
#
_symmetry.space_group_name_H-M   'P 1'
#
loop_
_entity.id
_entity.type
_entity.pdbx_description
1 polymer ?
#
loop_
_entity_poly.entity_id
_entity_poly.type
_entity_poly.pdbx_seq_one_letter_code
_entity_poly.pdbx_strand_id
1 'polypeptide(L)'
;MTSVWFLSGCVSSDWDDYRGQLLGMQDRPVWEPINPYGMVYIPSGSLHIGPSDQDVNNSLWQRQKSISIQGFYMDDAEITNNEYRQFVFWVRDSIAHTLLAHYVEAEEGQSTELPILDWSEEIDWEDDEQKPKLEEMLLPPGEYTYFRSVDPNRLVYTYNWIKWKDAASKALNKDREKYISEFMDEKTVKVYPDTLVWVADFAYSYNEPMTRQYFSHPAFDEYPVVGVTWHQANAFSHWRTNFWNWWRIKHDEVIVDDFRLPTEHEWEYAARGGRDLAPFPWGGPYVRNTKGCFLANFKPGRGNYPEDGGYYTVNVYSYAPNDFGVYNMAGNVSEWTSTAFMENAYAF
;
A
#
# COMPACT_ATOMS: atom_id res chain seq x y z
N MET A 1 -1.68 13.06 53.37
CA MET A 1 -1.52 11.69 52.85
C MET A 1 -1.64 11.77 51.35
N THR A 2 -0.51 11.92 50.67
CA THR A 2 -0.42 12.00 49.22
C THR A 2 0.11 10.65 48.73
N SER A 3 -0.78 9.85 48.17
CA SER A 3 -0.51 8.54 47.60
C SER A 3 0.26 8.72 46.28
N VAL A 4 1.53 8.35 46.29
CA VAL A 4 2.35 8.23 45.09
C VAL A 4 2.05 6.86 44.48
N TRP A 5 1.46 6.86 43.29
CA TRP A 5 1.26 5.64 42.51
C TRP A 5 2.59 5.23 41.86
N PHE A 6 3.15 4.11 42.30
CA PHE A 6 4.25 3.45 41.60
C PHE A 6 3.67 2.59 40.48
N LEU A 7 3.91 2.98 39.23
CA LEU A 7 3.73 2.10 38.07
C LEU A 7 4.81 1.02 38.14
N SER A 8 4.42 -0.18 38.59
CA SER A 8 5.26 -1.37 38.61
C SER A 8 5.33 -1.98 37.21
N GLY A 9 6.30 -1.54 36.40
CA GLY A 9 6.81 -2.32 35.28
C GLY A 9 8.01 -3.15 35.76
N CYS A 10 7.94 -4.48 35.64
CA CYS A 10 9.04 -5.39 35.96
C CYS A 10 10.17 -5.29 34.92
N VAL A 11 11.00 -4.24 35.00
CA VAL A 11 12.35 -4.22 34.40
C VAL A 11 13.24 -3.48 35.39
N SER A 12 14.18 -4.19 36.02
CA SER A 12 15.16 -3.56 36.92
C SER A 12 16.16 -2.75 36.07
N SER A 13 15.85 -1.48 35.81
CA SER A 13 16.86 -0.53 35.35
C SER A 13 17.71 -0.12 36.54
N ASP A 14 18.68 -0.96 36.91
CA ASP A 14 19.60 -0.62 38.00
C ASP A 14 20.61 0.43 37.49
N TRP A 15 20.32 1.70 37.78
CA TRP A 15 21.11 2.83 37.30
C TRP A 15 22.57 2.81 37.80
N ASP A 16 22.83 2.08 38.89
CA ASP A 16 24.16 1.88 39.46
C ASP A 16 25.06 1.00 38.59
N ASP A 17 24.49 0.10 37.76
CA ASP A 17 25.27 -0.75 36.84
C ASP A 17 26.00 0.05 35.75
N TYR A 18 25.48 1.22 35.41
CA TYR A 18 26.12 2.12 34.45
C TYR A 18 27.38 2.78 35.02
N ARG A 19 27.58 2.81 36.35
CA ARG A 19 28.73 3.45 37.02
C ARG A 19 29.01 4.88 36.54
N GLY A 20 27.96 5.62 36.17
CA GLY A 20 28.06 6.96 35.57
C GLY A 20 28.60 7.02 34.14
N GLN A 21 28.71 5.88 33.45
CA GLN A 21 29.21 5.75 32.08
C GLN A 21 28.07 5.74 31.06
N LEU A 22 28.31 6.32 29.88
CA LEU A 22 27.37 6.33 28.76
C LEU A 22 27.49 5.02 27.96
N LEU A 23 26.77 3.97 28.38
CA LEU A 23 26.80 2.64 27.75
C LEU A 23 25.61 2.36 26.82
N GLY A 24 24.59 3.22 26.82
CA GLY A 24 23.32 2.98 26.12
C GLY A 24 22.39 2.03 26.90
N MET A 25 21.10 2.03 26.57
CA MET A 25 20.12 1.17 27.23
C MET A 25 20.37 -0.30 26.90
N GLN A 26 20.63 -1.12 27.91
CA GLN A 26 21.08 -2.52 27.71
C GLN A 26 19.93 -3.47 27.34
N ASP A 27 18.73 -3.28 27.90
CA ASP A 27 17.56 -4.13 27.64
C ASP A 27 16.77 -3.63 26.42
N ARG A 28 17.35 -3.77 25.23
CA ARG A 28 16.70 -3.45 23.95
C ARG A 28 16.47 -4.74 23.14
N PRO A 29 15.31 -4.89 22.48
CA PRO A 29 15.07 -6.02 21.60
C PRO A 29 16.08 -6.04 20.45
N VAL A 30 16.46 -7.24 20.00
CA VAL A 30 17.34 -7.43 18.85
C VAL A 30 16.56 -7.12 17.57
N TRP A 31 17.14 -6.28 16.70
CA TRP A 31 16.56 -5.98 15.39
C TRP A 31 17.18 -6.86 14.32
N GLU A 32 16.37 -7.69 13.68
CA GLU A 32 16.74 -8.44 12.49
C GLU A 32 15.98 -7.87 11.27
N PRO A 33 16.69 -7.33 10.26
CA PRO A 33 16.03 -6.80 9.08
C PRO A 33 15.44 -7.96 8.26
N ILE A 34 14.12 -8.08 8.29
CA ILE A 34 13.37 -9.04 7.47
C ILE A 34 12.91 -8.34 6.21
N ASN A 35 13.05 -9.02 5.07
CA ASN A 35 12.43 -8.58 3.82
C ASN A 35 10.93 -8.92 3.87
N PRO A 36 10.01 -7.93 3.85
CA PRO A 36 8.58 -8.22 3.76
C PRO A 36 8.28 -9.12 2.55
N TYR A 37 7.26 -9.96 2.68
CA TYR A 37 6.82 -10.79 1.56
C TYR A 37 6.42 -9.91 0.37
N GLY A 38 6.83 -10.31 -0.84
CA GLY A 38 6.56 -9.57 -2.07
C GLY A 38 7.34 -8.26 -2.20
N MET A 39 8.40 -8.03 -1.42
CA MET A 39 9.26 -6.86 -1.54
C MET A 39 10.70 -7.22 -1.91
N VAL A 40 11.38 -6.26 -2.52
CA VAL A 40 12.83 -6.29 -2.80
C VAL A 40 13.52 -5.08 -2.20
N TYR A 41 14.76 -5.28 -1.76
CA TYR A 41 15.60 -4.19 -1.27
C TYR A 41 16.25 -3.46 -2.45
N ILE A 42 15.93 -2.18 -2.59
CA ILE A 42 16.53 -1.28 -3.56
C ILE A 42 17.73 -0.59 -2.88
N PRO A 43 18.96 -0.77 -3.40
CA PRO A 43 20.16 -0.24 -2.75
C PRO A 43 20.23 1.29 -2.82
N SER A 44 20.93 1.91 -1.88
CA SER A 44 21.20 3.36 -1.95
C SER A 44 22.09 3.69 -3.15
N GLY A 45 21.80 4.79 -3.82
CA GLY A 45 22.62 5.24 -4.94
C GLY A 45 22.28 6.65 -5.41
N SER A 46 23.01 7.11 -6.42
CA SER A 46 22.73 8.36 -7.12
C SER A 46 22.22 8.07 -8.51
N LEU A 47 21.23 8.84 -8.97
CA LEU A 47 20.68 8.73 -10.30
C LEU A 47 20.50 10.10 -10.92
N HIS A 48 20.67 10.15 -12.25
CA HIS A 48 20.21 11.26 -13.03
C HIS A 48 18.77 11.04 -13.51
N ILE A 49 17.86 11.85 -12.97
CA ILE A 49 16.42 11.77 -13.21
C ILE A 49 16.05 12.72 -14.34
N GLY A 50 15.07 12.31 -15.15
CA GLY A 50 14.55 13.07 -16.28
C GLY A 50 14.81 12.42 -17.65
N PRO A 51 14.47 13.12 -18.74
CA PRO A 51 14.52 12.57 -20.08
C PRO A 51 15.94 12.16 -20.48
N SER A 52 16.07 10.96 -21.06
CA SER A 52 17.32 10.44 -21.61
C SER A 52 17.61 10.89 -23.04
N ASP A 53 16.57 11.24 -23.80
CA ASP A 53 16.67 11.67 -25.20
C ASP A 53 16.68 13.21 -25.34
N GLN A 54 17.25 13.69 -26.45
CA GLN A 54 17.18 15.11 -26.79
C GLN A 54 15.72 15.55 -26.95
N ASP A 55 15.33 16.61 -26.25
CA ASP A 55 14.07 17.28 -26.45
C ASP A 55 14.01 17.85 -27.88
N VAL A 56 13.38 17.11 -28.79
CA VAL A 56 13.23 17.48 -30.21
C VAL A 56 12.48 18.81 -30.37
N ASN A 57 11.64 19.18 -29.39
CA ASN A 57 10.90 20.44 -29.37
C ASN A 57 11.67 21.59 -28.70
N ASN A 58 12.88 21.34 -28.18
CA ASN A 58 13.75 22.31 -27.52
C ASN A 58 13.02 23.17 -26.45
N SER A 59 12.05 22.54 -25.79
CA SER A 59 11.10 23.15 -24.87
C SER A 59 11.64 23.32 -23.44
N LEU A 60 12.78 22.68 -23.10
CA LEU A 60 13.57 22.90 -21.87
C LEU A 60 12.80 22.74 -20.53
N TRP A 61 11.63 22.13 -20.54
CA TRP A 61 10.74 22.00 -19.37
C TRP A 61 11.18 20.90 -18.39
N GLN A 62 11.93 19.89 -18.85
CA GLN A 62 12.51 18.85 -18.01
C GLN A 62 14.04 18.80 -18.15
N ARG A 63 14.75 19.37 -17.18
CA ARG A 63 16.20 19.24 -17.07
C ARG A 63 16.56 18.01 -16.27
N GLN A 64 17.63 17.33 -16.69
CA GLN A 64 18.22 16.23 -15.94
C GLN A 64 18.70 16.71 -14.57
N LYS A 65 18.33 16.02 -13.50
CA LYS A 65 18.73 16.32 -12.13
C LYS A 65 19.41 15.14 -11.49
N SER A 66 20.53 15.37 -10.80
CA SER A 66 21.18 14.32 -10.00
C SER A 66 20.56 14.29 -8.59
N ILE A 67 20.02 13.14 -8.20
CA ILE A 67 19.41 12.92 -6.89
C ILE A 67 20.07 11.70 -6.23
N SER A 68 20.27 11.79 -4.92
CA SER A 68 20.72 10.66 -4.09
C SER A 68 19.51 10.05 -3.41
N ILE A 69 19.36 8.73 -3.55
CA ILE A 69 18.28 7.93 -2.97
C ILE A 69 18.89 7.05 -1.87
N GLN A 70 18.29 7.09 -0.68
CA GLN A 70 18.61 6.15 0.39
C GLN A 70 17.97 4.80 0.08
N GLY A 71 18.64 3.70 0.41
CA GLY A 71 18.11 2.36 0.15
C GLY A 71 16.81 2.12 0.90
N PHE A 72 15.86 1.48 0.23
CA PHE A 72 14.49 1.27 0.71
C PHE A 72 13.94 -0.05 0.18
N TYR A 73 12.80 -0.49 0.70
CA TYR A 73 12.09 -1.66 0.18
C TYR A 73 10.96 -1.23 -0.74
N MET A 74 10.80 -1.93 -1.86
CA MET A 74 9.73 -1.72 -2.83
C MET A 74 9.06 -3.05 -3.11
N ASP A 75 7.75 -3.04 -3.39
CA ASP A 75 7.06 -4.25 -3.86
C ASP A 75 7.71 -4.74 -5.16
N ASP A 76 7.89 -6.06 -5.29
CA ASP A 76 8.56 -6.67 -6.43
C ASP A 76 7.71 -6.64 -7.70
N ALA A 77 6.39 -6.56 -7.55
CA ALA A 77 5.43 -6.40 -8.62
C ALA A 77 4.24 -5.53 -8.18
N GLU A 78 3.35 -5.21 -9.13
CA GLU A 78 2.11 -4.51 -8.85
C GLU A 78 1.23 -5.31 -7.87
N ILE A 79 0.49 -4.62 -6.99
CA ILE A 79 -0.42 -5.28 -6.04
C ILE A 79 -1.48 -6.07 -6.80
N THR A 80 -1.59 -7.35 -6.48
CA THR A 80 -2.52 -8.26 -7.13
C THR A 80 -3.96 -8.09 -6.64
N ASN A 81 -4.93 -8.56 -7.43
CA ASN A 81 -6.32 -8.66 -7.00
C ASN A 81 -6.44 -9.49 -5.72
N ASN A 82 -5.64 -10.55 -5.56
CA ASN A 82 -5.69 -11.41 -4.39
C ASN A 82 -5.21 -10.71 -3.11
N GLU A 83 -4.08 -10.01 -3.18
CA GLU A 83 -3.56 -9.22 -2.05
C GLU A 83 -4.52 -8.08 -1.67
N TYR A 84 -5.08 -7.38 -2.67
CA TYR A 84 -6.05 -6.33 -2.39
C TYR A 84 -7.38 -6.90 -1.84
N ARG A 85 -7.79 -8.10 -2.26
CA ARG A 85 -8.95 -8.81 -1.66
C ARG A 85 -8.73 -9.12 -0.19
N GLN A 86 -7.50 -9.42 0.24
CA GLN A 86 -7.19 -9.60 1.66
C GLN A 86 -7.53 -8.34 2.48
N PHE A 87 -7.19 -7.16 1.96
CA PHE A 87 -7.56 -5.88 2.58
C PHE A 87 -9.08 -5.69 2.62
N VAL A 88 -9.78 -5.91 1.50
CA VAL A 88 -11.23 -5.74 1.41
C VAL A 88 -11.96 -6.70 2.36
N PHE A 89 -11.52 -7.95 2.47
CA PHE A 89 -12.10 -8.94 3.38
C PHE A 89 -11.78 -8.64 4.83
N TRP A 90 -10.57 -8.16 5.14
CA TRP A 90 -10.27 -7.68 6.49
C TRP A 90 -11.21 -6.55 6.92
N VAL A 91 -11.51 -5.60 6.02
CA VAL A 91 -12.46 -4.51 6.30
C VAL A 91 -13.89 -5.05 6.44
N ARG A 92 -14.30 -5.98 5.57
CA ARG A 92 -15.60 -6.67 5.70
C ARG A 92 -15.74 -7.32 7.07
N ASP A 93 -14.73 -8.09 7.48
CA ASP A 93 -14.78 -8.86 8.72
C ASP A 93 -14.68 -7.95 9.93
N SER A 94 -13.85 -6.90 9.88
CA SER A 94 -13.81 -5.85 10.91
C SER A 94 -15.19 -5.24 11.16
N ILE A 95 -15.91 -4.86 10.09
CA ILE A 95 -17.26 -4.31 10.21
C ILE A 95 -18.23 -5.36 10.74
N ALA A 96 -18.15 -6.61 10.28
CA ALA A 96 -18.98 -7.70 10.79
C ALA A 96 -18.77 -7.92 12.30
N HIS A 97 -17.53 -7.99 12.78
CA HIS A 97 -17.22 -8.09 14.22
C HIS A 97 -17.81 -6.91 15.01
N THR A 98 -17.74 -5.68 14.47
CA THR A 98 -18.35 -4.52 15.14
C THR A 98 -19.86 -4.62 15.26
N LEU A 99 -20.56 -5.14 14.24
CA LEU A 99 -22.01 -5.34 14.23
C LEU A 99 -22.45 -6.45 15.18
N LEU A 100 -21.65 -7.52 15.28
CA LEU A 100 -21.89 -8.63 16.21
C LEU A 100 -21.52 -8.30 17.66
N ALA A 101 -20.80 -7.18 17.87
CA ALA A 101 -20.24 -6.76 19.15
C ALA A 101 -19.20 -7.72 19.72
N HIS A 102 -18.37 -8.31 18.85
CA HIS A 102 -17.22 -9.12 19.23
C HIS A 102 -16.09 -8.22 19.74
N TYR A 103 -16.12 -7.92 21.04
CA TYR A 103 -15.12 -7.11 21.72
C TYR A 103 -14.47 -7.90 22.84
N VAL A 104 -13.16 -7.72 23.03
CA VAL A 104 -12.44 -8.30 24.16
C VAL A 104 -12.95 -7.63 25.44
N GLU A 105 -13.36 -8.44 26.42
CA GLU A 105 -13.73 -7.93 27.73
C GLU A 105 -12.51 -7.28 28.39
N ALA A 106 -12.64 -6.00 28.76
CA ALA A 106 -11.59 -5.30 29.48
C ALA A 106 -11.44 -5.90 30.88
N GLU A 107 -10.22 -6.28 31.28
CA GLU A 107 -9.93 -6.71 32.65
C GLU A 107 -10.32 -5.61 33.65
N GLU A 108 -10.89 -6.02 34.79
CA GLU A 108 -11.42 -5.14 35.84
C GLU A 108 -10.33 -4.17 36.35
N GLY A 109 -10.32 -2.93 35.82
CA GLY A 109 -9.36 -1.88 36.20
C GLY A 109 -8.58 -1.22 35.05
N GLN A 110 -8.66 -1.74 33.81
CA GLN A 110 -8.14 -1.06 32.62
C GLN A 110 -9.29 -0.58 31.74
N SER A 111 -9.72 0.67 31.91
CA SER A 111 -10.62 1.29 30.94
C SER A 111 -9.83 1.63 29.67
N THR A 112 -9.83 0.75 28.67
CA THR A 112 -9.50 1.17 27.31
C THR A 112 -10.62 2.10 26.83
N GLU A 113 -10.28 3.33 26.44
CA GLU A 113 -11.26 4.33 25.96
C GLU A 113 -12.01 3.88 24.70
N LEU A 114 -11.46 2.89 23.96
CA LEU A 114 -12.07 2.28 22.78
C LEU A 114 -12.10 0.75 22.91
N PRO A 115 -13.20 0.10 22.50
CA PRO A 115 -13.32 -1.35 22.57
C PRO A 115 -12.44 -2.01 21.50
N ILE A 116 -11.67 -3.03 21.89
CA ILE A 116 -10.78 -3.78 21.00
C ILE A 116 -11.57 -4.95 20.41
N LEU A 117 -11.53 -5.11 19.08
CA LEU A 117 -12.19 -6.23 18.41
C LEU A 117 -11.56 -7.55 18.79
N ASP A 118 -12.40 -8.53 19.13
CA ASP A 118 -12.00 -9.91 19.32
C ASP A 118 -12.05 -10.65 17.99
N TRP A 119 -10.88 -10.90 17.42
CA TRP A 119 -10.70 -11.64 16.16
C TRP A 119 -10.69 -13.17 16.35
N SER A 120 -10.80 -13.66 17.59
CA SER A 120 -10.89 -15.10 17.88
C SER A 120 -12.31 -15.65 17.76
N GLU A 121 -13.32 -14.77 17.88
CA GLU A 121 -14.72 -15.12 17.68
C GLU A 121 -15.01 -15.41 16.20
N GLU A 122 -15.81 -16.44 15.95
CA GLU A 122 -16.15 -16.84 14.58
C GLU A 122 -17.37 -16.06 14.07
N ILE A 123 -17.30 -15.61 12.81
CA ILE A 123 -18.44 -15.01 12.10
C ILE A 123 -19.15 -16.12 11.32
N ASP A 124 -20.37 -16.46 11.75
CA ASP A 124 -21.25 -17.37 11.03
C ASP A 124 -22.33 -16.57 10.28
N TRP A 125 -22.24 -16.58 8.95
CA TRP A 125 -23.15 -15.86 8.07
C TRP A 125 -24.53 -16.51 7.93
N GLU A 126 -24.67 -17.76 8.36
CA GLU A 126 -25.92 -18.52 8.30
C GLU A 126 -26.60 -18.73 9.66
N ASP A 127 -25.92 -18.40 10.76
CA ASP A 127 -26.49 -18.46 12.11
C ASP A 127 -27.70 -17.51 12.26
N ASP A 128 -28.78 -18.00 12.88
CA ASP A 128 -30.04 -17.28 12.99
C ASP A 128 -29.96 -16.04 13.90
N GLU A 129 -28.98 -15.95 14.82
CA GLU A 129 -28.78 -14.80 15.70
C GLU A 129 -27.86 -13.74 15.06
N GLN A 130 -26.82 -14.17 14.37
CA GLN A 130 -25.85 -13.29 13.71
C GLN A 130 -26.41 -12.68 12.41
N LYS A 131 -27.11 -13.50 11.62
CA LYS A 131 -27.60 -13.15 10.28
C LYS A 131 -28.42 -11.86 10.21
N PRO A 132 -29.39 -11.57 11.11
CA PRO A 132 -30.13 -10.31 11.07
C PRO A 132 -29.26 -9.07 11.27
N LYS A 133 -28.17 -9.17 12.04
CA LYS A 133 -27.22 -8.07 12.25
C LYS A 133 -26.33 -7.88 11.02
N LEU A 134 -25.87 -8.98 10.43
CA LEU A 134 -25.02 -8.97 9.24
C LEU A 134 -25.76 -8.55 7.97
N GLU A 135 -27.10 -8.72 7.91
CA GLU A 135 -27.93 -8.28 6.79
C GLU A 135 -27.84 -6.78 6.51
N GLU A 136 -27.43 -5.94 7.47
CA GLU A 136 -27.19 -4.51 7.22
C GLU A 136 -26.05 -4.25 6.21
N MET A 137 -25.08 -5.16 6.13
CA MET A 137 -23.95 -5.06 5.20
C MET A 137 -24.26 -5.63 3.80
N LEU A 138 -25.36 -6.36 3.66
CA LEU A 138 -25.69 -7.09 2.44
C LEU A 138 -26.57 -6.24 1.53
N LEU A 139 -26.40 -6.42 0.22
CA LEU A 139 -27.36 -5.86 -0.72
C LEU A 139 -28.73 -6.53 -0.52
N PRO A 140 -29.83 -5.77 -0.65
CA PRO A 140 -31.15 -6.36 -0.63
C PRO A 140 -31.24 -7.40 -1.76
N PRO A 141 -31.95 -8.52 -1.55
CA PRO A 141 -32.11 -9.53 -2.59
C PRO A 141 -32.77 -8.88 -3.81
N GLY A 142 -31.99 -8.73 -4.89
CA GLY A 142 -32.45 -8.19 -6.17
C GLY A 142 -32.93 -9.29 -7.10
N GLU A 143 -33.68 -8.92 -8.15
CA GLU A 143 -34.22 -9.86 -9.15
C GLU A 143 -33.13 -10.63 -9.93
N TYR A 144 -31.87 -10.18 -9.91
CA TYR A 144 -30.78 -10.70 -10.75
C TYR A 144 -29.56 -11.22 -9.99
N THR A 145 -29.57 -11.19 -8.65
CA THR A 145 -28.44 -11.67 -7.83
C THR A 145 -28.78 -13.05 -7.28
N TYR A 146 -28.16 -14.09 -7.84
CA TYR A 146 -28.34 -15.48 -7.38
C TYR A 146 -27.77 -15.72 -5.96
N PHE A 147 -26.91 -14.83 -5.47
CA PHE A 147 -26.24 -14.93 -4.17
C PHE A 147 -26.36 -13.62 -3.41
N ARG A 148 -26.46 -13.70 -2.07
CA ARG A 148 -26.32 -12.54 -1.19
C ARG A 148 -24.89 -12.02 -1.30
N SER A 149 -24.72 -10.77 -1.70
CA SER A 149 -23.41 -10.13 -1.82
C SER A 149 -23.31 -8.93 -0.88
N VAL A 150 -22.13 -8.71 -0.33
CA VAL A 150 -21.82 -7.54 0.49
C VAL A 150 -21.94 -6.27 -0.36
N ASP A 151 -22.56 -5.22 0.19
CA ASP A 151 -22.65 -3.91 -0.46
C ASP A 151 -21.26 -3.23 -0.49
N PRO A 152 -20.68 -2.99 -1.67
CA PRO A 152 -19.40 -2.30 -1.80
C PRO A 152 -19.37 -0.92 -1.12
N ASN A 153 -20.51 -0.25 -0.96
CA ASN A 153 -20.60 1.07 -0.34
C ASN A 153 -20.47 1.04 1.18
N ARG A 154 -20.76 -0.12 1.81
CA ARG A 154 -20.66 -0.32 3.25
C ARG A 154 -19.23 -0.64 3.68
N LEU A 155 -18.39 -1.09 2.75
CA LEU A 155 -16.98 -1.40 2.99
C LEU A 155 -16.16 -0.10 3.06
N VAL A 156 -16.10 0.46 4.26
CA VAL A 156 -15.49 1.76 4.53
C VAL A 156 -14.32 1.59 5.49
N TYR A 157 -13.20 2.24 5.18
CA TYR A 157 -12.00 2.28 6.02
C TYR A 157 -11.54 3.71 6.23
N THR A 158 -11.21 4.05 7.48
CA THR A 158 -10.64 5.34 7.84
C THR A 158 -9.17 5.15 8.14
N TYR A 159 -8.32 5.90 7.45
CA TYR A 159 -6.88 5.95 7.71
C TYR A 159 -6.48 7.36 8.12
N ASN A 160 -5.42 7.46 8.90
CA ASN A 160 -4.88 8.74 9.35
C ASN A 160 -3.40 8.88 9.00
N TRP A 161 -2.91 10.11 9.00
CA TRP A 161 -1.49 10.40 8.82
C TRP A 161 -1.11 11.72 9.48
N ILE A 162 0.17 11.83 9.82
CA ILE A 162 0.71 13.04 10.45
C ILE A 162 1.35 13.94 9.40
N LYS A 163 0.99 15.22 9.41
CA LYS A 163 1.64 16.23 8.57
C LYS A 163 2.95 16.70 9.19
N TRP A 164 4.00 15.89 9.03
CA TRP A 164 5.31 16.14 9.64
C TRP A 164 5.93 17.51 9.33
N LYS A 165 5.79 18.01 8.10
CA LYS A 165 6.34 19.34 7.71
C LYS A 165 5.62 20.49 8.43
N ASP A 166 4.28 20.43 8.49
CA ASP A 166 3.48 21.43 9.18
C ASP A 166 3.72 21.37 10.69
N ALA A 167 3.80 20.15 11.24
CA ALA A 167 4.15 19.91 12.63
C ALA A 167 5.53 20.51 12.95
N ALA A 168 6.57 20.18 12.16
CA ALA A 168 7.92 20.69 12.36
C ALA A 168 8.01 22.23 12.33
N SER A 169 7.29 22.88 11.41
CA SER A 169 7.28 24.36 11.30
C SER A 169 6.65 25.05 12.52
N LYS A 170 5.69 24.39 13.18
CA LYS A 170 4.89 24.96 14.29
C LYS A 170 5.32 24.42 15.67
N ALA A 171 6.16 23.39 15.71
CA ALA A 171 6.56 22.67 16.93
C ALA A 171 7.75 23.25 17.70
N LEU A 172 8.29 24.39 17.28
CA LEU A 172 9.43 24.98 17.98
C LEU A 172 9.10 25.54 19.38
N ASN A 173 7.81 25.71 19.74
CA ASN A 173 7.40 26.42 20.98
C ASN A 173 6.14 25.88 21.71
N LYS A 174 5.61 24.69 21.39
CA LYS A 174 4.41 24.12 22.09
C LYS A 174 4.74 22.91 22.98
N ASP A 175 3.78 22.54 23.83
CA ASP A 175 3.80 21.34 24.67
C ASP A 175 3.92 20.07 23.83
N ARG A 176 4.90 19.22 24.19
CA ARG A 176 5.22 17.99 23.48
C ARG A 176 4.06 16.99 23.40
N GLU A 177 3.14 17.06 24.35
CA GLU A 177 2.04 16.11 24.52
C GLU A 177 0.93 16.25 23.47
N LYS A 178 0.79 17.42 22.81
CA LYS A 178 -0.32 17.68 21.87
C LYS A 178 0.06 17.63 20.39
N TYR A 179 1.32 17.38 20.06
CA TYR A 179 1.78 17.44 18.66
C TYR A 179 1.18 16.37 17.76
N ILE A 180 0.95 15.16 18.28
CA ILE A 180 0.47 14.08 17.43
C ILE A 180 -1.00 14.28 17.11
N SER A 181 -1.82 14.63 18.10
CA SER A 181 -3.26 14.82 17.91
C SER A 181 -3.62 16.09 17.15
N GLU A 182 -2.86 17.20 17.30
CA GLU A 182 -3.14 18.46 16.58
C GLU A 182 -2.81 18.42 15.09
N PHE A 183 -1.89 17.55 14.66
CA PHE A 183 -1.38 17.50 13.28
C PHE A 183 -1.72 16.20 12.55
N MET A 184 -2.61 15.40 13.13
CA MET A 184 -3.19 14.22 12.52
C MET A 184 -4.37 14.61 11.65
N ASP A 185 -4.30 14.24 10.38
CA ASP A 185 -5.44 14.25 9.49
C ASP A 185 -5.98 12.83 9.34
N GLU A 186 -7.26 12.71 9.05
CA GLU A 186 -7.92 11.45 8.74
C GLU A 186 -8.68 11.52 7.42
N LYS A 187 -8.84 10.37 6.78
CA LYS A 187 -9.67 10.23 5.60
C LYS A 187 -10.38 8.89 5.57
N THR A 188 -11.67 8.97 5.32
CA THR A 188 -12.54 7.82 5.12
C THR A 188 -12.68 7.51 3.64
N VAL A 189 -12.47 6.25 3.25
CA VAL A 189 -12.57 5.76 1.87
C VAL A 189 -13.43 4.51 1.80
N LYS A 190 -14.15 4.34 0.69
CA LYS A 190 -14.77 3.07 0.32
C LYS A 190 -13.69 2.18 -0.28
N VAL A 191 -13.44 1.00 0.28
CA VAL A 191 -12.24 0.22 -0.08
C VAL A 191 -12.42 -0.64 -1.32
N TYR A 192 -13.66 -0.97 -1.69
CA TYR A 192 -13.92 -1.80 -2.85
C TYR A 192 -13.52 -1.09 -4.16
N PRO A 193 -12.76 -1.73 -5.07
CA PRO A 193 -12.34 -1.10 -6.32
C PRO A 193 -13.52 -0.79 -7.25
N ASP A 194 -13.39 0.26 -8.06
CA ASP A 194 -14.39 0.55 -9.09
C ASP A 194 -14.25 -0.44 -10.25
N THR A 195 -15.22 -1.35 -10.37
CA THR A 195 -15.25 -2.37 -11.43
C THR A 195 -15.77 -1.85 -12.76
N LEU A 196 -16.39 -0.67 -12.79
CA LEU A 196 -16.97 -0.08 -14.01
C LEU A 196 -15.90 0.54 -14.93
N VAL A 197 -14.66 0.69 -14.47
CA VAL A 197 -13.54 1.19 -15.27
C VAL A 197 -13.38 0.42 -16.59
N TRP A 198 -13.63 -0.89 -16.57
CA TRP A 198 -13.56 -1.74 -17.77
C TRP A 198 -14.54 -1.37 -18.87
N VAL A 199 -15.67 -0.76 -18.53
CA VAL A 199 -16.68 -0.29 -19.50
C VAL A 199 -16.53 1.20 -19.76
N ALA A 200 -16.22 1.99 -18.71
CA ALA A 200 -16.08 3.43 -18.79
C ALA A 200 -14.91 3.86 -19.70
N ASP A 201 -13.75 3.20 -19.54
CA ASP A 201 -12.54 3.56 -20.28
C ASP A 201 -12.54 2.98 -21.71
N PHE A 202 -13.36 1.96 -21.96
CA PHE A 202 -13.44 1.22 -23.21
C PHE A 202 -14.86 1.26 -23.83
N ALA A 203 -15.36 2.47 -24.10
CA ALA A 203 -16.74 2.73 -24.52
C ALA A 203 -17.22 1.98 -25.79
N TYR A 204 -16.31 1.43 -26.60
CA TYR A 204 -16.64 0.70 -27.84
C TYR A 204 -16.18 -0.77 -27.79
N SER A 205 -16.12 -1.38 -26.60
CA SER A 205 -15.67 -2.77 -26.40
C SER A 205 -16.60 -3.55 -25.48
N TYR A 206 -16.71 -4.86 -25.71
CA TYR A 206 -17.50 -5.78 -24.89
C TYR A 206 -16.67 -6.23 -23.67
N ASN A 207 -16.74 -5.44 -22.59
CA ASN A 207 -15.93 -5.60 -21.37
C ASN A 207 -16.74 -5.89 -20.11
N GLU A 208 -18.04 -6.10 -20.25
CA GLU A 208 -18.93 -6.50 -19.17
C GLU A 208 -18.48 -7.77 -18.44
N PRO A 209 -17.84 -8.78 -19.09
CA PRO A 209 -17.24 -9.90 -18.37
C PRO A 209 -16.14 -9.47 -17.39
N MET A 210 -15.28 -8.53 -17.80
CA MET A 210 -14.19 -8.00 -16.97
C MET A 210 -14.75 -7.25 -15.76
N THR A 211 -15.74 -6.38 -15.97
CA THR A 211 -16.45 -5.71 -14.86
C THR A 211 -17.02 -6.69 -13.83
N ARG A 212 -17.58 -7.83 -14.27
CA ARG A 212 -18.21 -8.79 -13.36
C ARG A 212 -17.23 -9.70 -12.63
N GLN A 213 -16.11 -10.03 -13.25
CA GLN A 213 -15.25 -11.14 -12.82
C GLN A 213 -13.81 -10.75 -12.46
N TYR A 214 -13.29 -9.63 -12.95
CA TYR A 214 -11.86 -9.32 -12.84
C TYR A 214 -11.36 -9.29 -11.39
N PHE A 215 -12.09 -8.66 -10.48
CA PHE A 215 -11.68 -8.57 -9.08
C PHE A 215 -12.00 -9.83 -8.26
N SER A 216 -13.04 -10.58 -8.65
CA SER A 216 -13.66 -11.62 -7.82
C SER A 216 -13.31 -13.05 -8.25
N HIS A 217 -12.96 -13.27 -9.51
CA HIS A 217 -12.80 -14.61 -10.07
C HIS A 217 -11.35 -15.12 -9.91
N PRO A 218 -11.14 -16.38 -9.47
CA PRO A 218 -9.81 -16.95 -9.21
C PRO A 218 -8.79 -16.86 -10.36
N ALA A 219 -9.28 -16.83 -11.60
CA ALA A 219 -8.42 -16.72 -12.79
C ALA A 219 -7.63 -15.40 -12.86
N PHE A 220 -8.07 -14.35 -12.14
CA PHE A 220 -7.46 -13.03 -12.14
C PHE A 220 -6.72 -12.72 -10.84
N ASP A 221 -6.47 -13.72 -10.00
CA ASP A 221 -5.89 -13.55 -8.67
C ASP A 221 -4.51 -12.89 -8.71
N GLU A 222 -3.70 -13.29 -9.69
CA GLU A 222 -2.32 -12.83 -9.90
C GLU A 222 -2.22 -11.67 -10.93
N TYR A 223 -3.33 -11.00 -11.22
CA TYR A 223 -3.38 -9.83 -12.09
C TYR A 223 -3.42 -8.56 -11.23
N PRO A 224 -2.92 -7.42 -11.71
CA PRO A 224 -2.86 -6.19 -10.93
C PRO A 224 -4.27 -5.68 -10.61
N VAL A 225 -4.46 -5.16 -9.41
CA VAL A 225 -5.72 -4.52 -9.03
C VAL A 225 -5.91 -3.21 -9.81
N VAL A 226 -7.11 -3.00 -10.36
CA VAL A 226 -7.46 -1.79 -11.12
C VAL A 226 -8.72 -1.14 -10.55
N GLY A 227 -8.99 0.12 -10.93
CA GLY A 227 -10.11 0.88 -10.38
C GLY A 227 -9.86 1.36 -8.95
N VAL A 228 -8.58 1.51 -8.58
CA VAL A 228 -8.13 1.98 -7.26
C VAL A 228 -7.67 3.43 -7.37
N THR A 229 -8.26 4.28 -6.53
CA THR A 229 -7.89 5.69 -6.39
C THR A 229 -6.65 5.87 -5.52
N TRP A 230 -5.98 7.01 -5.65
CA TRP A 230 -4.83 7.37 -4.81
C TRP A 230 -5.12 7.27 -3.30
N HIS A 231 -6.34 7.62 -2.86
CA HIS A 231 -6.73 7.51 -1.46
C HIS A 231 -6.95 6.07 -1.00
N GLN A 232 -7.48 5.21 -1.88
CA GLN A 232 -7.60 3.77 -1.59
C GLN A 232 -6.22 3.10 -1.51
N ALA A 233 -5.26 3.50 -2.36
CA ALA A 233 -3.90 2.97 -2.32
C ALA A 233 -3.15 3.36 -1.04
N ASN A 234 -3.33 4.60 -0.55
CA ASN A 234 -2.80 5.01 0.75
C ASN A 234 -3.50 4.30 1.93
N ALA A 235 -4.81 4.10 1.84
CA ALA A 235 -5.57 3.32 2.83
C ALA A 235 -5.07 1.87 2.92
N PHE A 236 -4.79 1.24 1.77
CA PHE A 236 -4.19 -0.09 1.71
C PHE A 236 -2.80 -0.12 2.36
N SER A 237 -1.96 0.87 2.05
CA SER A 237 -0.61 0.98 2.63
C SER A 237 -0.67 1.15 4.16
N HIS A 238 -1.56 2.02 4.66
CA HIS A 238 -1.80 2.21 6.09
C HIS A 238 -2.33 0.93 6.77
N TRP A 239 -3.27 0.23 6.13
CA TRP A 239 -3.75 -1.06 6.62
C TRP A 239 -2.62 -2.09 6.69
N ARG A 240 -1.81 -2.24 5.64
CA ARG A 240 -0.68 -3.18 5.59
C ARG A 240 0.32 -2.90 6.71
N THR A 241 0.62 -1.62 6.99
CA THR A 241 1.46 -1.21 8.13
C THR A 241 0.89 -1.71 9.44
N ASN A 242 -0.39 -1.42 9.71
CA ASN A 242 -1.02 -1.82 10.96
C ASN A 242 -1.11 -3.34 11.08
N PHE A 243 -1.46 -4.03 10.00
CA PHE A 243 -1.54 -5.48 9.95
C PHE A 243 -0.18 -6.13 10.29
N TRP A 244 0.89 -5.63 9.68
CA TRP A 244 2.25 -6.12 9.90
C TRP A 244 2.78 -5.79 11.29
N ASN A 245 2.67 -4.53 11.73
CA ASN A 245 3.15 -4.10 13.04
C ASN A 245 2.35 -4.71 14.19
N TRP A 246 1.05 -4.94 14.01
CA TRP A 246 0.24 -5.67 14.99
C TRP A 246 0.77 -7.08 15.22
N TRP A 247 1.08 -7.82 14.15
CA TRP A 247 1.67 -9.15 14.25
C TRP A 247 3.03 -9.10 14.97
N ARG A 248 3.89 -8.13 14.62
CA ARG A 248 5.21 -7.94 15.26
C ARG A 248 5.10 -7.67 16.76
N ILE A 249 4.22 -6.76 17.18
CA ILE A 249 4.00 -6.44 18.59
C ILE A 249 3.54 -7.70 19.36
N LYS A 250 2.67 -8.52 18.76
CA LYS A 250 2.22 -9.78 19.37
C LYS A 250 3.32 -10.83 19.54
N HIS A 251 4.43 -10.71 18.81
CA HIS A 251 5.57 -11.62 18.85
C HIS A 251 6.82 -10.98 19.47
N ASP A 252 6.65 -9.91 20.27
CA ASP A 252 7.74 -9.17 20.92
C ASP A 252 8.80 -8.62 19.95
N GLU A 253 8.42 -8.36 18.70
CA GLU A 253 9.28 -7.78 17.67
C GLU A 253 9.16 -6.26 17.61
N VAL A 254 10.21 -5.62 17.07
CA VAL A 254 10.25 -4.16 16.89
C VAL A 254 9.34 -3.76 15.73
N ILE A 255 8.55 -2.71 15.94
CA ILE A 255 7.75 -2.10 14.87
C ILE A 255 8.64 -1.55 13.76
N VAL A 256 8.13 -1.60 12.53
CA VAL A 256 8.78 -1.04 11.35
C VAL A 256 8.08 0.23 10.90
N ASP A 257 8.77 0.99 10.05
CA ASP A 257 8.23 2.19 9.42
C ASP A 257 7.07 1.84 8.47
N ASP A 258 6.29 2.87 8.13
CA ASP A 258 5.05 2.69 7.38
C ASP A 258 5.32 2.23 5.94
N PHE A 259 4.52 1.26 5.47
CA PHE A 259 4.34 1.07 4.03
C PHE A 259 3.66 2.31 3.46
N ARG A 260 4.16 2.78 2.32
CA ARG A 260 3.67 3.98 1.63
C ARG A 260 3.88 3.86 0.13
N LEU A 261 3.16 4.68 -0.62
CA LEU A 261 3.45 4.88 -2.03
C LEU A 261 4.87 5.44 -2.22
N PRO A 262 5.63 4.96 -3.22
CA PRO A 262 6.93 5.50 -3.53
C PRO A 262 6.80 6.96 -3.96
N THR A 263 7.83 7.76 -3.71
CA THR A 263 7.97 9.05 -4.39
C THR A 263 8.25 8.84 -5.87
N GLU A 264 7.99 9.84 -6.71
CA GLU A 264 8.29 9.77 -8.15
C GLU A 264 9.77 9.40 -8.40
N HIS A 265 10.68 9.97 -7.60
CA HIS A 265 12.11 9.72 -7.72
C HIS A 265 12.54 8.32 -7.26
N GLU A 266 11.92 7.79 -6.19
CA GLU A 266 12.13 6.41 -5.75
C GLU A 266 11.62 5.42 -6.82
N TRP A 267 10.45 5.71 -7.40
CA TRP A 267 9.85 4.90 -8.45
C TRP A 267 10.73 4.89 -9.72
N GLU A 268 11.17 6.05 -10.20
CA GLU A 268 12.07 6.13 -11.36
C GLU A 268 13.42 5.44 -11.10
N TYR A 269 13.96 5.59 -9.88
CA TYR A 269 15.19 4.92 -9.48
C TYR A 269 15.07 3.41 -9.52
N ALA A 270 13.98 2.88 -8.95
CA ALA A 270 13.68 1.47 -9.02
C ALA A 270 13.45 1.02 -10.47
N ALA A 271 12.69 1.77 -11.27
CA ALA A 271 12.38 1.43 -12.66
C ALA A 271 13.64 1.28 -13.52
N ARG A 272 14.63 2.16 -13.34
CA ARG A 272 15.88 2.12 -14.09
C ARG A 272 16.79 0.94 -13.74
N GLY A 273 16.56 0.26 -12.62
CA GLY A 273 17.30 -0.95 -12.26
C GLY A 273 18.82 -0.77 -12.28
N GLY A 274 19.33 0.34 -11.73
CA GLY A 274 20.77 0.64 -11.69
C GLY A 274 21.39 1.15 -13.00
N ARG A 275 20.61 1.37 -14.05
CA ARG A 275 21.09 1.95 -15.33
C ARG A 275 20.98 3.47 -15.32
N ASP A 276 22.02 4.15 -15.80
CA ASP A 276 22.01 5.60 -15.99
C ASP A 276 21.46 5.94 -17.38
N LEU A 277 20.51 6.89 -17.44
CA LEU A 277 19.91 7.39 -18.69
C LEU A 277 19.32 6.32 -19.63
N ALA A 278 18.95 5.15 -19.13
CA ALA A 278 18.23 4.15 -19.92
C ALA A 278 16.79 4.60 -20.24
N PRO A 279 16.31 4.48 -21.48
CA PRO A 279 14.92 4.81 -21.82
C PRO A 279 13.89 3.80 -21.28
N PHE A 280 14.30 2.56 -20.99
CA PHE A 280 13.43 1.50 -20.46
C PHE A 280 14.08 0.77 -19.27
N PRO A 281 13.30 0.04 -18.43
CA PRO A 281 13.84 -0.74 -17.32
C PRO A 281 14.91 -1.77 -17.71
N TRP A 282 14.78 -2.35 -18.91
CA TRP A 282 15.77 -3.28 -19.48
C TRP A 282 16.92 -2.60 -20.22
N GLY A 283 16.96 -1.26 -20.26
CA GLY A 283 17.91 -0.49 -21.06
C GLY A 283 17.25 0.11 -22.29
N GLY A 284 17.57 -0.42 -23.46
CA GLY A 284 17.11 0.08 -24.74
C GLY A 284 18.08 -0.25 -25.87
N PRO A 285 17.87 0.30 -27.09
CA PRO A 285 16.78 1.20 -27.48
C PRO A 285 15.50 0.47 -27.91
N TYR A 286 15.52 -0.87 -27.97
CA TYR A 286 14.41 -1.64 -28.52
C TYR A 286 13.45 -2.14 -27.43
N VAL A 287 12.17 -2.15 -27.76
CA VAL A 287 11.08 -2.72 -26.95
C VAL A 287 10.89 -4.22 -27.18
N ARG A 288 11.69 -4.81 -28.07
CA ARG A 288 11.66 -6.23 -28.42
C ARG A 288 13.02 -6.89 -28.19
N ASN A 289 13.01 -8.16 -27.84
CA ASN A 289 14.20 -8.99 -27.78
C ASN A 289 14.65 -9.47 -29.17
N THR A 290 15.76 -10.21 -29.23
CA THR A 290 16.31 -10.78 -30.47
C THR A 290 15.38 -11.77 -31.19
N LYS A 291 14.39 -12.33 -30.48
CA LYS A 291 13.35 -13.20 -31.05
C LYS A 291 12.12 -12.42 -31.54
N GLY A 292 12.10 -11.11 -31.38
CA GLY A 292 10.99 -10.24 -31.76
C GLY A 292 9.85 -10.20 -30.73
N CYS A 293 9.97 -10.79 -29.56
CA CYS A 293 8.95 -10.70 -28.50
C CYS A 293 9.08 -9.35 -27.78
N PHE A 294 7.95 -8.74 -27.42
CA PHE A 294 7.93 -7.56 -26.58
C PHE A 294 8.41 -7.85 -25.16
N LEU A 295 8.94 -6.81 -24.50
CA LEU A 295 9.54 -6.87 -23.17
C LEU A 295 8.64 -6.26 -22.07
N ALA A 296 7.46 -5.78 -22.44
CA ALA A 296 6.47 -5.16 -21.58
C ALA A 296 5.08 -5.28 -22.21
N ASN A 297 4.04 -5.11 -21.39
CA ASN A 297 2.64 -5.04 -21.82
C ASN A 297 2.25 -3.58 -22.11
N PHE A 298 2.12 -3.20 -23.37
CA PHE A 298 1.73 -1.87 -23.80
C PHE A 298 1.20 -1.93 -25.23
N LYS A 299 0.32 -1.01 -25.62
CA LYS A 299 -0.24 -0.96 -26.98
C LYS A 299 0.86 -0.97 -28.06
N PRO A 300 1.08 -2.09 -28.78
CA PRO A 300 2.24 -2.25 -29.68
C PRO A 300 2.19 -1.36 -30.93
N GLY A 301 0.98 -1.14 -31.43
CA GLY A 301 0.73 -0.46 -32.69
C GLY A 301 -0.71 -0.61 -33.16
N ARG A 302 -0.98 -0.30 -34.43
CA ARG A 302 -2.28 -0.55 -35.05
C ARG A 302 -2.35 -1.97 -35.59
N GLY A 303 -3.46 -2.67 -35.33
CA GLY A 303 -3.70 -4.02 -35.83
C GLY A 303 -3.66 -5.05 -34.71
N ASN A 304 -2.53 -5.74 -34.55
CA ASN A 304 -2.38 -6.80 -33.55
C ASN A 304 -2.16 -6.20 -32.14
N TYR A 305 -3.25 -5.87 -31.45
CA TYR A 305 -3.20 -5.30 -30.10
C TYR A 305 -2.61 -6.22 -29.02
N PRO A 306 -2.85 -7.56 -29.01
CA PRO A 306 -2.30 -8.45 -27.98
C PRO A 306 -0.93 -9.05 -28.36
N GLU A 307 -0.19 -8.42 -29.29
CA GLU A 307 1.10 -8.97 -29.76
C GLU A 307 2.14 -9.07 -28.64
N ASP A 308 2.00 -8.24 -27.62
CA ASP A 308 2.82 -8.18 -26.42
C ASP A 308 2.47 -9.23 -25.37
N GLY A 309 1.25 -9.79 -25.39
CA GLY A 309 0.84 -10.87 -24.50
C GLY A 309 -0.60 -10.75 -23.97
N GLY A 310 -1.21 -9.57 -24.03
CA GLY A 310 -2.55 -9.35 -23.49
C GLY A 310 -3.29 -8.19 -24.16
N TYR A 311 -4.63 -8.27 -24.20
CA TYR A 311 -5.45 -7.12 -24.63
C TYR A 311 -5.56 -6.05 -23.54
N TYR A 312 -5.44 -6.47 -22.28
CA TYR A 312 -5.63 -5.66 -21.09
C TYR A 312 -4.42 -5.84 -20.18
N THR A 313 -4.64 -6.10 -18.91
CA THR A 313 -3.58 -6.49 -17.98
C THR A 313 -3.16 -7.94 -18.19
N VAL A 314 -1.94 -8.23 -17.78
CA VAL A 314 -1.37 -9.58 -17.69
C VAL A 314 -0.97 -9.86 -16.24
N ASN A 315 -0.55 -11.10 -15.97
CA ASN A 315 -0.06 -11.50 -14.66
C ASN A 315 1.10 -10.58 -14.21
N VAL A 316 1.14 -10.20 -12.93
CA VAL A 316 2.10 -9.23 -12.37
C VAL A 316 3.58 -9.68 -12.46
N TYR A 317 3.84 -10.97 -12.65
CA TYR A 317 5.17 -11.54 -12.92
C TYR A 317 5.42 -11.86 -14.40
N SER A 318 4.62 -11.28 -15.30
CA SER A 318 4.89 -11.33 -16.74
C SER A 318 6.14 -10.53 -17.09
N TYR A 319 6.84 -10.96 -18.15
CA TYR A 319 8.13 -10.41 -18.62
C TYR A 319 9.28 -10.57 -17.62
N ALA A 320 10.47 -10.12 -18.01
CA ALA A 320 11.65 -10.21 -17.17
C ALA A 320 11.69 -9.04 -16.18
N PRO A 321 12.07 -9.27 -14.91
CA PRO A 321 12.31 -8.18 -13.97
C PRO A 321 13.54 -7.38 -14.41
N ASN A 322 13.66 -6.15 -13.89
CA ASN A 322 14.89 -5.39 -14.02
C ASN A 322 16.00 -5.91 -13.08
N ASP A 323 17.18 -5.29 -13.09
CA ASP A 323 18.32 -5.79 -12.29
C ASP A 323 18.12 -5.65 -10.77
N PHE A 324 17.12 -4.89 -10.32
CA PHE A 324 16.73 -4.84 -8.91
C PHE A 324 15.68 -5.88 -8.53
N GLY A 325 15.21 -6.68 -9.49
CA GLY A 325 14.19 -7.71 -9.26
C GLY A 325 12.76 -7.19 -9.30
N VAL A 326 12.52 -5.97 -9.81
CA VAL A 326 11.17 -5.38 -9.91
C VAL A 326 10.58 -5.65 -11.29
N TYR A 327 9.33 -6.10 -11.32
CA TYR A 327 8.56 -6.46 -12.51
C TYR A 327 7.68 -5.30 -12.98
N ASN A 328 7.32 -5.32 -14.27
CA ASN A 328 6.30 -4.47 -14.89
C ASN A 328 6.39 -2.93 -14.66
N MET A 329 7.53 -2.41 -14.22
CA MET A 329 7.80 -0.96 -14.11
C MET A 329 7.62 -0.16 -15.42
N ALA A 330 7.45 -0.85 -16.55
CA ALA A 330 6.97 -0.26 -17.79
C ALA A 330 5.83 -1.11 -18.35
N GLY A 331 4.64 -0.51 -18.48
CA GLY A 331 3.47 -1.17 -19.05
C GLY A 331 2.52 -1.73 -17.98
N ASN A 332 1.69 -2.68 -18.39
CA ASN A 332 0.66 -3.35 -17.58
C ASN A 332 -0.39 -2.39 -16.96
N VAL A 333 -0.15 -1.82 -15.77
CA VAL A 333 -0.97 -0.74 -15.23
C VAL A 333 -0.14 0.49 -14.86
N SER A 334 -0.77 1.67 -14.87
CA SER A 334 -0.13 2.88 -14.33
C SER A 334 -0.10 2.83 -12.81
N GLU A 335 1.04 3.15 -12.21
CA GLU A 335 1.28 3.06 -10.78
C GLU A 335 1.21 4.43 -10.08
N TRP A 336 0.54 4.50 -8.93
CA TRP A 336 0.42 5.74 -8.15
C TRP A 336 1.70 6.04 -7.36
N THR A 337 2.12 7.31 -7.36
CA THR A 337 3.20 7.80 -6.49
C THR A 337 2.67 8.77 -5.43
N SER A 338 3.44 8.98 -4.36
CA SER A 338 3.10 9.92 -3.28
C SER A 338 3.37 11.39 -3.65
N THR A 339 4.14 11.63 -4.72
CA THR A 339 4.55 12.97 -5.15
C THR A 339 3.42 13.65 -5.93
N ALA A 340 3.06 14.87 -5.52
CA ALA A 340 2.10 15.68 -6.26
C ALA A 340 2.73 16.18 -7.56
N PHE A 341 2.00 16.07 -8.67
CA PHE A 341 2.44 16.60 -9.95
C PHE A 341 2.60 18.13 -9.89
N MET A 342 3.77 18.63 -10.25
CA MET A 342 4.04 20.05 -10.42
C MET A 342 4.76 20.28 -11.75
N GLU A 343 4.18 21.09 -12.63
CA GLU A 343 4.70 21.36 -13.98
C GLU A 343 6.14 21.90 -13.97
N ASN A 344 6.51 22.66 -12.94
CA ASN A 344 7.83 23.24 -12.77
C ASN A 344 8.76 22.46 -11.82
N ALA A 345 8.41 21.23 -11.40
CA ALA A 345 9.25 20.44 -10.49
C ALA A 345 10.69 20.26 -11.01
N TYR A 346 10.85 20.21 -12.33
CA TYR A 346 12.13 20.01 -13.02
C TYR A 346 12.82 21.31 -13.46
N ALA A 347 12.18 22.47 -13.28
CA ALA A 347 12.68 23.77 -13.72
C ALA A 347 13.38 24.55 -12.61
N PHE A 348 14.60 24.14 -12.23
CA PHE A 348 15.49 24.93 -11.37
C PHE A 348 16.93 24.80 -11.85
#